data_AF-A0A934ZVZ7-F1
#
_entry.id   AF-A0A934ZVZ7-F1
#
_cell.length_a   1.000
_cell.length_b   1.000
_cell.length_c   1.000
_cell.angle_alpha   90.00
_cell.angle_beta   90.00
_cell.angle_gamma   90.00
#
_symmetry.space_group_name_H-M   'P 1'
#
loop_
_entity.id
_entity.type
_entity.pdbx_description
1 polymer ?
#
loop_
_entity_poly.entity_id
_entity_poly.type
_entity_poly.pdbx_seq_one_letter_code
_entity_poly.pdbx_strand_id
1 'polypeptide(L)'
;MLADYLWLQQRNFFGQRMAQAIANNGDLVWNALDNLAGSGDLISVRGRAAFTRPFDRVAELRRTADDRLRAKEQELEEQLRSTEERLTTLQSAQANESAAILTPAQQAELERFQQEKLRIRKDLRQVRLGLDQDIRSLGTRLKLINIVLIPALLALVALAIVMFRRRRHAAIVMLQQERKA
;
A
#
# COMPACT_ATOMS: atom_id res chain seq x y z
N MET A 1 14.43 39.24 -0.59
CA MET A 1 13.78 38.56 -1.73
C MET A 1 14.30 37.12 -1.76
N LEU A 2 13.63 36.18 -1.09
CA LEU A 2 13.89 34.74 -1.23
C LEU A 2 13.10 34.30 -2.47
N ALA A 3 13.78 34.04 -3.58
CA ALA A 3 13.08 33.71 -4.81
C ALA A 3 12.61 32.24 -4.79
N ASP A 4 11.29 32.03 -4.86
CA ASP A 4 10.64 30.71 -4.73
C ASP A 4 11.18 29.63 -5.68
N TYR A 5 11.65 30.02 -6.86
CA TYR A 5 12.17 29.08 -7.87
C TYR A 5 13.44 28.34 -7.43
N LEU A 6 14.18 28.84 -6.43
CA LEU A 6 15.38 28.20 -5.91
C LEU A 6 15.08 27.10 -4.88
N TRP A 7 13.82 26.94 -4.46
CA TRP A 7 13.44 26.16 -3.27
C TRP A 7 12.20 25.29 -3.48
N LEU A 8 11.27 25.73 -4.31
CA LEU A 8 9.97 25.10 -4.50
C LEU A 8 9.67 24.92 -5.98
N GLN A 9 9.39 23.68 -6.39
CA GLN A 9 8.85 23.38 -7.70
C GLN A 9 7.36 23.11 -7.52
N GLN A 10 6.53 24.02 -8.03
CA GLN A 10 5.10 23.77 -8.10
C GLN A 10 4.84 22.80 -9.25
N ARG A 11 4.38 21.59 -8.94
CA ARG A 11 3.86 20.65 -9.93
C ARG A 11 2.34 20.58 -9.77
N ASN A 12 1.62 20.73 -10.89
CA ASN A 12 0.18 20.54 -10.91
C ASN A 12 -0.11 19.04 -11.02
N PHE A 13 -0.76 18.48 -10.01
CA PHE A 13 -1.22 17.09 -10.03
C PHE A 13 -2.73 17.10 -9.81
N PHE A 14 -3.50 16.59 -10.78
CA PHE A 14 -4.96 16.56 -10.76
C PHE A 14 -5.63 17.91 -10.37
N GLY A 15 -5.13 19.02 -10.91
CA GLY A 15 -5.71 20.36 -10.69
C GLY A 15 -5.42 21.00 -9.32
N GLN A 16 -4.71 20.30 -8.42
CA GLN A 16 -4.24 20.86 -7.15
C GLN A 16 -2.76 21.25 -7.28
N ARG A 17 -2.43 22.49 -6.89
CA ARG A 17 -1.05 22.98 -6.82
C ARG A 17 -0.38 22.38 -5.59
N MET A 18 0.49 21.39 -5.77
CA MET A 18 1.31 20.85 -4.70
C MET A 18 2.73 21.41 -4.83
N ALA A 19 3.22 22.03 -3.76
CA ALA A 19 4.57 22.58 -3.68
C ALA A 19 5.51 21.47 -3.18
N GLN A 20 6.49 21.08 -4.00
CA GLN A 20 7.50 20.11 -3.62
C GLN A 20 8.85 20.83 -3.50
N ALA A 21 9.48 20.72 -2.33
CA ALA A 21 10.83 21.25 -2.14
C ALA A 21 11.82 20.43 -2.99
N ILE A 22 12.56 21.11 -3.88
CA ILE A 22 13.36 20.46 -4.93
C ILE A 22 14.84 20.37 -4.65
N ALA A 23 15.32 21.08 -3.63
CA ALA A 23 16.69 20.97 -3.16
C ALA A 23 16.71 21.49 -1.73
N ASN A 24 17.39 20.79 -0.82
CA ASN A 24 17.53 21.14 0.60
C ASN A 24 18.34 22.43 0.83
N ASN A 25 18.28 23.38 -0.11
CA ASN A 25 18.90 24.71 -0.08
C ASN A 25 18.46 25.48 1.16
N GLY A 26 17.28 25.18 1.72
CA GLY A 26 16.80 25.77 2.97
C GLY A 26 17.40 25.28 4.23
N ASP A 27 17.66 23.98 4.27
CA ASP A 27 18.47 23.44 5.33
C ASP A 27 19.88 24.05 5.21
N LEU A 28 20.41 24.25 3.99
CA LEU A 28 21.75 24.82 3.78
C LEU A 28 21.88 26.27 4.27
N VAL A 29 20.96 27.17 3.91
CA VAL A 29 21.00 28.58 4.37
C VAL A 29 20.71 28.69 5.86
N TRP A 30 19.77 27.90 6.37
CA TRP A 30 19.45 27.88 7.81
C TRP A 30 20.65 27.40 8.64
N ASN A 31 21.30 26.32 8.21
CA ASN A 31 22.52 25.80 8.85
C ASN A 31 23.70 26.79 8.73
N ALA A 32 23.82 27.52 7.62
CA ALA A 32 24.87 28.54 7.44
C ALA A 32 24.66 29.74 8.38
N LEU A 33 23.41 30.20 8.55
CA LEU A 33 23.05 31.25 9.49
C LEU A 33 23.30 30.81 10.95
N ASP A 34 22.94 29.57 11.30
CA ASP A 34 23.14 29.01 12.64
C ASP A 34 24.63 28.80 12.98
N ASN A 35 25.43 28.40 11.99
CA ASN A 35 26.89 28.28 12.13
C ASN A 35 27.57 29.65 12.35
N LEU A 36 27.13 30.67 11.62
CA LEU A 36 27.63 32.05 11.76
C LEU A 36 27.17 32.71 13.08
N ALA A 37 26.05 32.26 13.65
CA ALA A 37 25.57 32.66 14.97
C ALA A 37 26.34 32.00 16.14
N GLY A 38 27.29 31.10 15.85
CA GLY A 38 28.37 30.72 16.77
C GLY A 38 28.08 29.56 17.73
N SER A 39 27.19 28.62 17.41
CA SER A 39 26.96 27.43 18.23
C SER A 39 27.90 26.25 17.83
N GLY A 40 29.06 26.18 18.47
CA GLY A 40 30.14 25.21 18.14
C GLY A 40 29.87 23.72 18.43
N ASP A 41 28.75 23.37 19.10
CA ASP A 41 28.51 22.01 19.61
C ASP A 41 27.62 21.12 18.71
N LEU A 42 27.01 21.64 17.65
CA LEU A 42 26.00 20.91 16.86
C LEU A 42 26.47 20.30 15.52
N ILE A 43 27.78 20.18 15.30
CA ILE A 43 28.32 19.49 14.10
C ILE A 43 27.94 17.99 14.07
N SER A 44 27.63 17.37 15.21
CA SER A 44 27.23 15.96 15.31
C SER A 44 25.74 15.72 14.99
N VAL A 45 24.91 16.76 14.91
CA VAL A 45 23.47 16.69 14.58
C VAL A 45 23.22 16.90 13.08
N ARG A 46 24.30 16.83 12.28
CA ARG A 46 24.28 16.78 10.81
C ARG A 46 23.10 15.94 10.31
N GLY A 47 22.30 16.55 9.43
CA GLY A 47 21.13 15.96 8.81
C GLY A 47 21.42 14.53 8.37
N ARG A 48 20.88 13.57 9.14
CA ARG A 48 20.78 12.20 8.64
C ARG A 48 19.93 12.30 7.40
N ALA A 49 20.50 11.96 6.24
CA ALA A 49 19.70 11.66 5.05
C ALA A 49 18.53 10.81 5.54
N ALA A 50 17.29 11.24 5.25
CA ALA A 50 16.09 10.61 5.78
C ALA A 50 16.21 9.10 5.62
N PHE A 51 16.50 8.39 6.72
CA PHE A 51 16.75 6.96 6.69
C PHE A 51 15.38 6.30 6.51
N THR A 52 15.01 6.02 5.27
CA THR A 52 13.83 5.23 4.99
C THR A 52 14.16 3.78 5.36
N ARG A 53 13.53 3.27 6.40
CA ARG A 53 13.52 1.84 6.71
C ARG A 53 12.21 1.26 6.15
N PRO A 54 12.15 0.92 4.86
CA PRO A 54 10.98 0.25 4.32
C PRO A 54 10.77 -1.06 5.06
N PHE A 55 9.51 -1.48 5.19
CA PHE A 55 9.20 -2.79 5.75
C PHE A 55 9.61 -3.86 4.74
N ASP A 56 10.77 -4.50 4.94
CA ASP A 56 11.34 -5.48 3.99
C ASP A 56 10.34 -6.59 3.64
N ARG A 57 9.57 -7.07 4.62
CA ARG A 57 8.50 -8.07 4.41
C ARG A 57 7.36 -7.57 3.51
N VAL A 58 6.99 -6.30 3.61
CA VAL A 58 5.97 -5.70 2.73
C VAL A 58 6.54 -5.49 1.33
N ALA A 59 7.81 -5.12 1.21
CA ALA A 59 8.49 -4.98 -0.07
C ALA A 59 8.61 -6.33 -0.79
N GLU A 60 8.97 -7.39 -0.08
CA GLU A 60 9.00 -8.77 -0.59
C GLU A 60 7.61 -9.22 -1.05
N LEU A 61 6.57 -9.03 -0.21
CA LEU A 61 5.20 -9.39 -0.57
C LEU A 61 4.68 -8.65 -1.81
N ARG A 62 5.03 -7.36 -1.95
CA ARG A 62 4.74 -6.56 -3.14
C ARG A 62 5.38 -7.13 -4.39
N ARG A 63 6.69 -7.44 -4.32
CA ARG A 63 7.40 -8.05 -5.45
C ARG A 63 6.78 -9.37 -5.87
N THR A 64 6.50 -10.26 -4.91
CA THR A 64 5.87 -11.55 -5.22
C THR A 64 4.45 -11.39 -5.79
N ALA A 65 3.68 -10.40 -5.32
CA ALA A 65 2.37 -10.09 -5.89
C ALA A 65 2.50 -9.56 -7.34
N ASP A 66 3.44 -8.65 -7.59
CA ASP A 66 3.71 -8.11 -8.92
C ASP A 66 4.14 -9.22 -9.89
N ASP A 67 5.02 -10.13 -9.46
CA ASP A 67 5.48 -11.26 -10.28
C ASP A 67 4.33 -12.20 -10.65
N ARG A 68 3.44 -12.51 -9.70
CA ARG A 68 2.25 -13.34 -9.95
C ARG A 68 1.26 -12.66 -10.88
N LEU A 69 1.02 -11.36 -10.70
CA LEU A 69 0.13 -10.59 -11.56
C LEU A 69 0.66 -10.53 -12.99
N ARG A 70 1.96 -10.27 -13.17
CA ARG A 70 2.62 -10.29 -14.48
C ARG A 70 2.51 -11.65 -15.16
N ALA A 71 2.79 -12.73 -14.43
CA ALA A 71 2.66 -14.09 -14.96
C ALA A 71 1.21 -14.37 -15.39
N LYS A 72 0.22 -13.97 -14.59
CA LYS A 72 -1.19 -14.17 -14.92
C LYS A 72 -1.65 -13.31 -16.08
N GLU A 73 -1.16 -12.08 -16.19
CA GLU A 73 -1.42 -11.19 -17.31
C GLU A 73 -0.89 -11.80 -18.61
N GLN A 74 0.35 -12.28 -18.63
CA GLN A 74 0.94 -12.96 -19.78
C GLN A 74 0.15 -14.20 -20.19
N GLU A 75 -0.25 -15.04 -19.22
CA GLU A 75 -1.08 -16.22 -19.46
C GLU A 75 -2.43 -15.84 -20.12
N LEU A 76 -3.10 -14.80 -19.62
CA LEU A 76 -4.38 -14.34 -20.14
C LEU A 76 -4.24 -13.68 -21.51
N GLU A 77 -3.15 -12.95 -21.76
CA GLU A 77 -2.86 -12.37 -23.08
C GLU A 77 -2.61 -13.44 -24.13
N GLU A 78 -1.89 -14.51 -23.78
CA GLU A 78 -1.65 -15.64 -24.67
C GLU A 78 -2.94 -16.45 -24.94
N GLN A 79 -3.76 -16.67 -23.91
CA GLN A 79 -5.09 -17.27 -24.06
C GLN A 79 -5.98 -16.41 -24.96
N LEU A 80 -5.97 -15.08 -24.80
CA LEU A 80 -6.73 -14.16 -25.63
C LEU A 80 -6.28 -14.25 -27.09
N ARG A 81 -4.96 -14.20 -27.33
CA ARG A 81 -4.39 -14.29 -28.68
C ARG A 81 -4.79 -15.59 -29.36
N SER A 82 -4.60 -16.73 -28.69
CA SER A 82 -4.97 -18.04 -29.26
C SER A 82 -6.48 -18.17 -29.53
N THR A 83 -7.32 -17.58 -28.68
CA THR A 83 -8.78 -17.57 -28.86
C THR A 83 -9.17 -16.70 -30.06
N GLU A 84 -8.53 -15.55 -30.23
CA GLU A 84 -8.74 -14.65 -31.37
C GLU A 84 -8.28 -15.29 -32.70
N GLU A 85 -7.12 -15.96 -32.71
CA GLU A 85 -6.61 -16.71 -33.87
C GLU A 85 -7.54 -17.87 -34.29
N ARG A 86 -8.09 -18.61 -33.33
CA ARG A 86 -9.09 -19.67 -33.59
C ARG A 86 -10.37 -19.09 -34.18
N LEU A 87 -10.86 -17.97 -33.63
CA LEU A 87 -12.06 -17.30 -34.15
C LEU A 87 -11.87 -16.81 -35.59
N THR A 88 -10.74 -16.18 -35.91
CA THR A 88 -10.46 -15.73 -37.27
C THR A 88 -10.30 -16.89 -38.24
N THR A 89 -9.71 -18.01 -37.82
CA THR A 89 -9.59 -19.22 -38.65
C THR A 89 -10.95 -19.84 -38.95
N LEU A 90 -11.84 -19.92 -37.95
CA LEU A 90 -13.20 -20.42 -38.14
C LEU A 90 -14.02 -19.50 -39.06
N GLN A 91 -13.90 -18.18 -38.88
CA GLN A 91 -14.59 -17.20 -39.73
C GLN A 91 -14.06 -17.16 -41.17
N SER A 92 -12.76 -17.36 -41.38
CA SER A 92 -12.16 -17.38 -42.72
C SER A 92 -12.45 -18.67 -43.47
N ALA A 93 -12.44 -19.83 -42.78
CA ALA A 93 -12.88 -21.09 -43.34
C ALA A 93 -14.36 -21.02 -43.78
N GLN A 94 -15.21 -20.38 -42.96
CA GLN A 94 -16.61 -20.13 -43.26
C GLN A 94 -16.81 -19.22 -44.49
N ALA A 95 -15.94 -18.23 -44.71
CA ALA A 95 -16.07 -17.31 -45.86
C ALA A 95 -15.74 -17.97 -47.22
N ASN A 96 -14.93 -19.02 -47.21
CA ASN A 96 -14.53 -19.76 -48.43
C ASN A 96 -15.54 -20.85 -48.82
N GLU A 97 -16.26 -21.44 -47.85
CA GLU A 97 -17.43 -22.30 -48.12
C GLU A 97 -18.65 -21.43 -48.47
N SER A 98 -18.75 -21.07 -49.74
CA SER A 98 -19.79 -20.20 -50.29
C SER A 98 -21.21 -20.55 -49.81
N ALA A 99 -21.88 -19.58 -49.17
CA ALA A 99 -23.34 -19.48 -48.99
C ALA A 99 -24.08 -20.60 -48.23
N ALA A 100 -23.40 -21.53 -47.56
CA ALA A 100 -24.08 -22.50 -46.70
C ALA A 100 -24.47 -21.84 -45.37
N ILE A 101 -25.78 -21.81 -45.08
CA ILE A 101 -26.34 -21.39 -43.80
C ILE A 101 -25.57 -22.11 -42.67
N LEU A 102 -25.06 -21.34 -41.70
CA LEU A 102 -24.34 -21.86 -40.53
C LEU A 102 -25.10 -23.06 -39.95
N THR A 103 -24.40 -24.18 -39.78
CA THR A 103 -25.00 -25.30 -39.03
C THR A 103 -25.22 -24.85 -37.57
N PRO A 104 -26.29 -25.30 -36.90
CA PRO A 104 -26.54 -24.94 -35.50
C PRO A 104 -25.35 -25.28 -34.57
N ALA A 105 -24.62 -26.34 -34.88
CA ALA A 105 -23.42 -26.74 -34.16
C ALA A 105 -22.26 -25.74 -34.32
N GLN A 106 -22.03 -25.21 -35.54
CA GLN A 106 -21.01 -24.18 -35.78
C GLN A 106 -21.37 -22.85 -35.12
N GLN A 107 -22.65 -22.46 -35.10
CA GLN A 107 -23.12 -21.27 -34.38
C GLN A 107 -22.85 -21.38 -32.87
N ALA A 108 -23.19 -22.51 -32.26
CA ALA A 108 -22.96 -22.74 -30.83
C ALA A 108 -21.46 -22.71 -30.47
N GLU A 109 -20.60 -23.28 -31.33
CA GLU A 109 -19.14 -23.25 -31.14
C GLU A 109 -18.60 -21.81 -31.22
N LEU A 110 -19.09 -21.01 -32.18
CA LEU A 110 -18.68 -19.62 -32.36
C LEU A 110 -19.12 -18.74 -31.17
N GLU A 111 -20.35 -18.93 -30.68
CA GLU A 111 -20.84 -18.27 -29.47
C GLU A 111 -19.99 -18.64 -28.24
N ARG A 112 -19.61 -19.92 -28.09
CA ARG A 112 -18.72 -20.36 -27.00
C ARG A 112 -17.39 -19.62 -27.04
N PHE A 113 -16.76 -19.52 -28.21
CA PHE A 113 -15.50 -18.79 -28.36
C PHE A 113 -15.63 -17.29 -28.12
N GLN A 114 -16.75 -16.66 -28.52
CA GLN A 114 -17.02 -15.26 -28.21
C GLN A 114 -17.17 -15.03 -26.70
N GLN A 115 -17.87 -15.93 -26.00
CA GLN A 115 -18.01 -15.88 -24.54
C GLN A 115 -16.66 -16.09 -23.84
N GLU A 116 -15.85 -17.04 -24.30
CA GLU A 116 -14.49 -17.30 -23.81
C GLU A 116 -13.62 -16.03 -23.92
N LYS A 117 -13.64 -15.37 -25.08
CA LYS A 117 -12.93 -14.10 -25.32
C LYS A 117 -13.39 -12.99 -24.37
N LEU A 118 -14.70 -12.87 -24.13
CA LEU A 118 -15.24 -11.88 -23.20
C LEU A 118 -14.82 -12.16 -21.75
N ARG A 119 -14.83 -13.45 -21.35
CA ARG A 119 -14.35 -13.89 -20.03
C ARG A 119 -12.88 -13.51 -19.84
N ILE A 120 -12.01 -13.89 -20.78
CA ILE A 120 -10.57 -13.60 -20.71
C ILE A 120 -10.31 -12.09 -20.64
N ARG A 121 -11.03 -11.27 -21.42
CA ARG A 121 -10.90 -9.80 -21.34
C ARG A 121 -11.32 -9.23 -19.99
N LYS A 122 -12.35 -9.81 -19.37
CA LYS A 122 -12.79 -9.40 -18.03
C LYS A 122 -11.75 -9.77 -16.99
N ASP A 123 -11.20 -10.97 -17.07
CA ASP A 123 -10.15 -11.45 -16.17
C ASP A 123 -8.88 -10.60 -16.32
N LEU A 124 -8.48 -10.28 -17.56
CA LEU A 124 -7.35 -9.38 -17.84
C LEU A 124 -7.56 -7.99 -17.23
N ARG A 125 -8.78 -7.45 -17.34
CA ARG A 125 -9.14 -6.17 -16.70
C ARG A 125 -9.06 -6.27 -15.19
N GLN A 126 -9.50 -7.38 -14.60
CA GLN A 126 -9.45 -7.58 -13.16
C GLN A 126 -8.01 -7.73 -12.65
N VAL A 127 -7.16 -8.44 -13.38
CA VAL A 127 -5.72 -8.58 -13.10
C VAL A 127 -5.00 -7.23 -13.21
N ARG A 128 -5.27 -6.44 -14.26
CA ARG A 128 -4.73 -5.08 -14.42
C ARG A 128 -5.24 -4.08 -13.38
N LEU A 129 -6.47 -4.29 -12.89
CA LEU A 129 -7.00 -3.57 -11.73
C LEU A 129 -6.38 -4.04 -10.41
N GLY A 130 -5.57 -5.10 -10.44
CA GLY A 130 -4.49 -5.38 -9.51
C GLY A 130 -4.84 -5.13 -8.05
N LEU A 131 -5.55 -6.10 -7.45
CA LEU A 131 -6.01 -6.02 -6.07
C LEU A 131 -4.84 -5.99 -5.08
N ASP A 132 -4.60 -4.80 -4.52
CA ASP A 132 -3.82 -4.53 -3.30
C ASP A 132 -4.27 -5.32 -2.04
N GLN A 133 -5.24 -6.25 -2.14
CA GLN A 133 -5.97 -6.81 -0.99
C GLN A 133 -5.06 -7.54 0.00
N ASP A 134 -4.10 -8.33 -0.48
CA ASP A 134 -3.21 -9.09 0.39
C ASP A 134 -2.32 -8.17 1.24
N ILE A 135 -1.74 -7.13 0.63
CA ILE A 135 -0.94 -6.12 1.33
C ILE A 135 -1.79 -5.30 2.29
N ARG A 136 -3.01 -4.94 1.87
CA ARG A 136 -3.96 -4.19 2.72
C ARG A 136 -4.35 -4.98 3.96
N SER A 137 -4.59 -6.28 3.83
CA SER A 137 -4.98 -7.13 4.97
C SER A 137 -3.86 -7.24 6.01
N LEU A 138 -2.61 -7.47 5.57
CA LEU A 138 -1.44 -7.54 6.44
C LEU A 138 -1.19 -6.20 7.14
N GLY A 139 -1.22 -5.10 6.39
CA GLY A 139 -1.06 -3.75 6.93
C GLY A 139 -2.16 -3.39 7.94
N THR A 140 -3.41 -3.80 7.68
CA THR A 140 -4.53 -3.57 8.59
C THR A 140 -4.38 -4.35 9.88
N ARG A 141 -3.97 -5.63 9.81
CA ARG A 141 -3.73 -6.46 11.00
C ARG A 141 -2.62 -5.88 11.88
N LEU A 142 -1.51 -5.45 11.26
CA LEU A 142 -0.39 -4.83 11.98
C LEU A 142 -0.80 -3.50 12.65
N LYS A 143 -1.57 -2.66 11.95
CA LYS A 143 -2.11 -1.42 12.52
C LYS A 143 -3.06 -1.72 13.68
N LEU A 144 -3.98 -2.68 13.55
CA LEU A 144 -4.91 -3.05 14.62
C LEU A 144 -4.17 -3.52 15.86
N ILE A 145 -3.18 -4.40 15.71
CA ILE A 145 -2.37 -4.85 16.83
C ILE A 145 -1.70 -3.64 17.50
N ASN A 146 -1.04 -2.76 16.74
CA ASN A 146 -0.33 -1.63 17.34
C ASN A 146 -1.28 -0.61 18.02
N ILE A 147 -2.36 -0.22 17.33
CA ILE A 147 -3.33 0.78 17.79
C ILE A 147 -4.15 0.28 18.99
N VAL A 148 -4.46 -1.02 19.08
CA VAL A 148 -5.29 -1.55 20.17
C VAL A 148 -4.43 -2.13 21.30
N LEU A 149 -3.42 -2.94 20.98
CA LEU A 149 -2.67 -3.69 21.98
C LEU A 149 -1.85 -2.76 22.88
N ILE A 150 -1.17 -1.76 22.32
CA ILE A 150 -0.30 -0.87 23.10
C ILE A 150 -1.14 -0.02 24.08
N PRO A 151 -2.21 0.68 23.67
CA PRO A 151 -3.06 1.41 24.61
C PRO A 151 -3.74 0.50 25.64
N ALA A 152 -4.18 -0.70 25.25
CA ALA A 152 -4.78 -1.65 26.18
C ALA A 152 -3.80 -2.14 27.26
N LEU A 153 -2.55 -2.43 26.86
CA LEU A 153 -1.48 -2.78 27.80
C LEU A 153 -1.21 -1.65 28.79
N LEU A 154 -1.10 -0.41 28.31
CA LEU A 154 -0.90 0.76 29.15
C LEU A 154 -2.06 0.95 30.14
N ALA A 155 -3.31 0.78 29.68
CA ALA A 155 -4.49 0.85 30.53
C ALA A 155 -4.48 -0.23 31.63
N LEU A 156 -4.12 -1.47 31.29
CA LEU A 156 -3.98 -2.57 32.25
C LEU A 156 -2.92 -2.28 33.30
N VAL A 157 -1.75 -1.78 32.89
CA VAL A 157 -0.67 -1.41 33.82
C VAL A 157 -1.12 -0.29 34.76
N ALA A 158 -1.76 0.75 34.23
CA ALA A 158 -2.30 1.84 35.05
C ALA A 158 -3.33 1.33 36.08
N LEU A 159 -4.25 0.46 35.64
CA LEU A 159 -5.27 -0.15 36.51
C LEU A 159 -4.64 -1.00 37.62
N ALA A 160 -3.62 -1.79 37.29
CA ALA A 160 -2.88 -2.61 38.26
C ALA A 160 -2.18 -1.76 39.32
N ILE A 161 -1.55 -0.65 38.92
CA ILE A 161 -0.91 0.30 39.85
C ILE A 161 -1.96 0.90 40.80
N VAL A 162 -3.11 1.33 40.28
CA VAL A 162 -4.18 1.91 41.10
C VAL A 162 -4.70 0.89 42.12
N MET A 163 -4.96 -0.35 41.70
CA MET A 163 -5.39 -1.41 42.62
C MET A 163 -4.35 -1.72 43.69
N PHE A 164 -3.07 -1.80 43.34
CA PHE A 164 -2.00 -2.07 44.28
C PHE A 164 -1.85 -0.95 45.32
N ARG A 165 -1.92 0.33 44.88
CA ARG A 165 -1.90 1.48 45.79
C ARG A 165 -3.09 1.46 46.75
N ARG A 166 -4.30 1.20 46.25
CA ARG A 166 -5.51 1.13 47.09
C ARG A 166 -5.40 0.06 48.17
N ARG A 167 -4.90 -1.14 47.83
CA ARG A 167 -4.70 -2.23 48.81
C ARG A 167 -3.70 -1.84 49.90
N ARG A 168 -2.59 -1.19 49.55
CA ARG A 168 -1.60 -0.70 50.52
C ARG A 168 -2.18 0.36 51.46
N HIS A 169 -2.94 1.32 50.94
CA HIS A 169 -3.59 2.33 51.78
C HIS A 169 -4.63 1.73 52.73
N ALA A 170 -5.45 0.78 52.26
CA ALA A 170 -6.42 0.08 53.10
C ALA A 170 -5.75 -0.72 54.23
N ALA A 171 -4.65 -1.43 53.92
CA ALA A 171 -3.88 -2.17 54.92
C ALA A 171 -3.25 -1.25 55.99
N ILE A 172 -2.72 -0.08 55.60
CA ILE A 172 -2.15 0.89 56.54
C ILE A 172 -3.24 1.47 57.46
N VAL A 173 -4.42 1.79 56.91
CA VAL A 173 -5.54 2.35 57.69
C VAL A 173 -6.06 1.34 58.72
N MET A 174 -6.18 0.05 58.38
CA MET A 174 -6.59 -0.99 59.34
C MET A 174 -5.59 -1.15 60.49
N LEU A 175 -4.28 -1.18 60.20
CA LEU A 175 -3.24 -1.28 61.24
C LEU A 175 -3.21 -0.06 62.18
N GLN A 176 -3.60 1.12 61.69
CA GLN A 176 -3.72 2.32 62.53
C GLN A 176 -4.99 2.32 63.41
N GLN A 177 -6.06 1.63 63.00
CA GLN A 177 -7.25 1.45 63.82
C GLN A 177 -7.03 0.43 64.94
N GLU A 178 -6.36 -0.69 64.67
CA GLU A 178 -6.02 -1.68 65.71
C GLU A 178 -5.05 -1.12 66.77
N ARG A 179 -4.17 -0.18 66.41
CA ARG A 179 -3.27 0.48 67.37
C ARG A 179 -3.94 1.53 68.26
N LYS A 180 -5.18 1.93 67.95
CA LYS A 180 -5.93 2.96 68.67
C LYS A 180 -7.08 2.40 69.53
N ALA A 181 -7.32 1.09 69.46
CA ALA A 181 -8.22 0.35 70.34
C ALA A 181 -7.41 -0.29 71.47
#